data_AF-A0A963QBQ8-F1
#
_entry.id   AF-A0A963QBQ8-F1
#
_cell.length_a   1.000
_cell.length_b   1.000
_cell.length_c   1.000
_cell.angle_alpha   90.00
_cell.angle_beta   90.00
_cell.angle_gamma   90.00
#
_symmetry.space_group_name_H-M   'P 1'
#
loop_
_entity.id
_entity.type
_entity.pdbx_description
1 polymer ?
#
loop_
_entity_poly.entity_id
_entity_poly.type
_entity_poly.pdbx_seq_one_letter_code
_entity_poly.pdbx_strand_id
1 'polypeptide(L)'
;GATDLGGNAPNGKFLAWLGQFQHARRLGENGSQLVLRFDAQLTNKPLLPLEQFAVGGVRTVRGFRTNQLVRDQGYAASAEVRVPVVRNADGAAVLQLAPFIDIGGAWYKGRATDTPQRLSSAGLGLRWDPRPGLHAELYWARTFSGRDVVNPSRSLQDRGWHLALRADF
;
A
#
# COMPACT_ATOMS: atom_id res chain seq x y z
N GLY A 1 16.56 -24.34 -15.60
CA GLY A 1 16.06 -24.76 -16.93
C GLY A 1 14.82 -23.94 -17.23
N ALA A 2 14.80 -23.20 -18.33
CA ALA A 2 13.68 -22.34 -18.71
C ALA A 2 12.92 -22.99 -19.87
N THR A 3 11.63 -23.26 -19.67
CA THR A 3 10.72 -23.78 -20.70
C THR A 3 10.32 -22.62 -21.63
N ASP A 4 10.64 -22.74 -22.92
CA ASP A 4 10.21 -21.81 -23.96
C ASP A 4 8.85 -22.25 -24.51
N LEU A 5 7.79 -21.77 -23.88
CA LEU A 5 6.42 -21.90 -24.39
C LEU A 5 6.18 -20.71 -25.31
N GLY A 6 6.42 -20.88 -26.61
CA GLY A 6 6.20 -19.83 -27.61
C GLY A 6 4.80 -19.22 -27.53
N GLY A 7 4.70 -17.92 -27.86
CA GLY A 7 3.43 -17.19 -28.01
C GLY A 7 2.70 -16.89 -26.70
N ASN A 8 2.93 -15.68 -26.15
CA ASN A 8 2.13 -15.05 -25.09
C ASN A 8 2.01 -15.80 -23.74
N ALA A 9 2.72 -16.90 -23.53
CA ALA A 9 2.81 -17.58 -22.23
C ALA A 9 3.87 -16.90 -21.33
N PRO A 10 3.64 -16.81 -20.00
CA PRO A 10 4.65 -16.29 -19.07
C PRO A 10 5.92 -17.14 -19.11
N ASN A 11 7.05 -16.52 -19.42
CA ASN A 11 8.36 -17.13 -19.34
C ASN A 11 9.33 -16.19 -18.64
N GLY A 12 10.46 -16.71 -18.12
CA GLY A 12 11.45 -15.89 -17.40
C GLY A 12 12.23 -14.90 -18.26
N LYS A 13 11.78 -14.61 -19.49
CA LYS A 13 12.41 -13.66 -20.44
C LYS A 13 11.46 -12.50 -20.73
N PHE A 14 11.36 -11.59 -19.77
CA PHE A 14 10.59 -10.34 -19.88
C PHE A 14 11.46 -9.14 -19.53
N LEU A 15 10.98 -7.96 -19.89
CA LEU A 15 11.51 -6.68 -19.42
C LEU A 15 10.46 -6.05 -18.50
N ALA A 16 10.85 -5.76 -17.27
CA ALA A 16 10.04 -5.03 -16.31
C ALA A 16 10.67 -3.67 -16.00
N TRP A 17 9.84 -2.64 -15.90
CA TRP A 17 10.19 -1.33 -15.38
C TRP A 17 9.53 -1.14 -14.02
N LEU A 18 10.33 -0.84 -13.01
CA LEU A 18 9.89 -0.62 -11.63
C LEU A 18 10.19 0.83 -11.25
N GLY A 19 9.14 1.57 -10.91
CA GLY A 19 9.23 2.95 -10.44
C GLY A 19 8.81 3.05 -8.99
N GLN A 20 9.63 3.67 -8.15
CA GLN A 20 9.28 3.97 -6.75
C GLN A 20 9.64 5.42 -6.43
N PHE A 21 8.67 6.15 -5.90
CA PHE A 21 8.82 7.54 -5.50
C PHE A 21 8.26 7.74 -4.11
N GLN A 22 9.02 8.41 -3.25
CA GLN A 22 8.58 8.82 -1.94
C GLN A 22 9.02 10.25 -1.68
N HIS A 23 8.10 11.08 -1.22
CA HIS A 23 8.38 12.46 -0.86
C HIS A 23 7.79 12.78 0.50
N ALA A 24 8.58 13.44 1.35
CA ALA A 24 8.14 13.87 2.66
C ALA A 24 8.44 15.35 2.84
N ARG A 25 7.42 16.13 3.20
CA ARG A 25 7.53 17.58 3.33
C ARG A 25 6.89 18.05 4.64
N ARG A 26 7.60 18.90 5.39
CA ARG A 26 7.01 19.58 6.55
C ARG A 26 5.96 20.59 6.11
N LEU A 27 4.83 20.62 6.81
CA LEU A 27 3.73 21.55 6.59
C LEU A 27 3.69 22.52 7.76
N GLY A 28 3.95 23.80 7.48
CA GLY A 28 3.96 24.86 8.49
C GLY A 28 4.98 24.64 9.62
N GLU A 29 4.78 25.37 10.72
CA GLU A 29 5.67 25.36 11.88
C GLU A 29 5.21 24.40 12.98
N ASN A 30 3.97 23.91 12.89
CA ASN A 30 3.37 23.00 13.87
C ASN A 30 3.92 21.56 13.80
N GLY A 31 4.98 21.31 13.02
CA GLY A 31 5.64 20.03 12.83
C GLY A 31 4.81 18.97 12.10
N SER A 32 3.76 19.36 11.39
CA SER A 32 3.02 18.45 10.52
C SER A 32 3.86 18.03 9.32
N GLN A 33 3.59 16.87 8.75
CA GLN A 33 4.33 16.34 7.61
C GLN A 33 3.38 15.72 6.59
N LEU A 34 3.50 16.11 5.33
CA LEU A 34 2.92 15.40 4.20
C LEU A 34 3.89 14.31 3.75
N VAL A 35 3.38 13.10 3.56
CA VAL A 35 4.09 11.96 2.98
C VAL A 35 3.33 11.49 1.75
N LEU A 36 4.01 11.49 0.61
CA LEU A 36 3.54 10.96 -0.66
C LEU A 36 4.35 9.72 -1.01
N ARG A 37 3.67 8.67 -1.46
CA ARG A 37 4.27 7.44 -1.96
C ARG A 37 3.63 7.06 -3.28
N PHE A 38 4.44 6.60 -4.23
CA PHE A 38 4.01 6.04 -5.49
C PHE A 38 4.90 4.87 -5.87
N ASP A 39 4.29 3.74 -6.25
CA ASP A 39 4.95 2.57 -6.81
C ASP A 39 4.27 2.21 -8.12
N ALA A 40 5.04 1.79 -9.12
CA ALA A 40 4.51 1.28 -10.38
C ALA A 40 5.38 0.17 -10.95
N GLN A 41 4.72 -0.76 -11.63
CA GLN A 41 5.36 -1.82 -12.39
C GLN A 41 4.73 -1.92 -13.78
N LEU A 42 5.56 -1.85 -14.80
CA LEU A 42 5.18 -2.04 -16.20
C LEU A 42 6.01 -3.16 -16.80
N THR A 43 5.42 -3.94 -17.71
CA THR A 43 6.12 -5.06 -18.36
C THR A 43 5.71 -5.19 -19.82
N ASN A 44 6.64 -5.69 -20.64
CA ASN A 44 6.37 -5.97 -22.03
C ASN A 44 5.68 -7.32 -22.27
N LYS A 45 5.68 -8.23 -21.28
CA LYS A 45 5.14 -9.60 -21.39
C LYS A 45 4.38 -10.03 -20.13
N PRO A 46 3.54 -11.08 -20.21
CA PRO A 46 2.97 -11.72 -19.03
C PRO A 46 4.06 -12.22 -18.09
N LEU A 47 3.84 -12.06 -16.78
CA LEU A 47 4.82 -12.41 -15.75
C LEU A 47 4.43 -13.69 -15.03
N LEU A 48 5.42 -14.35 -14.42
CA LEU A 48 5.14 -15.42 -13.48
C LEU A 48 4.45 -14.83 -12.24
N PRO A 49 3.56 -15.58 -11.56
CA PRO A 49 2.81 -15.06 -10.40
C PRO A 49 3.68 -14.45 -9.30
N LEU A 50 4.92 -14.92 -9.12
CA LEU A 50 5.86 -14.39 -8.14
C LEU A 50 6.44 -13.01 -8.51
N GLU A 51 6.39 -12.64 -9.78
CA GLU A 51 6.93 -11.39 -10.33
C GLU A 51 5.83 -10.35 -10.57
N GLN A 52 4.57 -10.73 -10.34
CA GLN A 52 3.41 -9.86 -10.52
C GLN A 52 3.34 -8.78 -9.44
N PHE A 53 2.84 -7.62 -9.84
CA PHE A 53 2.59 -6.50 -8.94
C PHE A 53 1.37 -6.77 -8.08
N ALA A 54 1.54 -6.60 -6.77
CA ALA A 54 0.49 -6.84 -5.79
C ALA A 54 -0.07 -5.51 -5.24
N VAL A 55 -1.39 -5.36 -5.28
CA VAL A 55 -2.14 -4.21 -4.76
C VAL A 55 -3.11 -4.67 -3.68
N GLY A 56 -3.18 -3.90 -2.59
CA GLY A 56 -3.93 -4.21 -1.38
C GLY A 56 -3.00 -4.51 -0.20
N GLY A 57 -3.39 -4.04 0.98
CA GLY A 57 -2.63 -4.19 2.23
C GLY A 57 -1.93 -2.89 2.66
N VAL A 58 -1.23 -2.96 3.80
CA VAL A 58 -0.71 -1.77 4.50
C VAL A 58 0.29 -0.92 3.68
N ARG A 59 0.97 -1.53 2.71
CA ARG A 59 2.01 -0.88 1.89
C ARG A 59 1.51 -0.27 0.58
N THR A 60 0.27 -0.55 0.18
CA THR A 60 -0.29 -0.11 -1.11
C THR A 60 -1.64 0.57 -0.89
N VAL A 61 -2.72 -0.19 -0.72
CA VAL A 61 -4.07 0.33 -0.49
C VAL A 61 -4.58 -0.25 0.83
N ARG A 62 -4.51 0.57 1.89
CA ARG A 62 -4.97 0.19 3.23
C ARG A 62 -6.46 -0.08 3.21
N GLY A 63 -6.90 -0.93 4.13
CA GLY A 63 -8.30 -1.41 4.18
C GLY A 63 -8.61 -2.61 3.29
N PHE A 64 -7.74 -2.95 2.34
CA PHE A 64 -7.84 -4.20 1.58
C PHE A 64 -6.92 -5.27 2.17
N ARG A 65 -7.20 -6.54 1.82
CA ARG A 65 -6.29 -7.64 2.14
C ARG A 65 -4.98 -7.46 1.40
N THR A 66 -3.90 -7.97 2.00
CA THR A 66 -2.61 -8.02 1.33
C THR A 66 -2.73 -8.84 0.05
N ASN A 67 -2.18 -8.33 -1.05
CA ASN A 67 -2.19 -8.98 -2.36
C ASN A 67 -3.62 -9.23 -2.91
N GLN A 68 -4.54 -8.30 -2.66
CA GLN A 68 -5.92 -8.40 -3.15
C GLN A 68 -6.00 -8.48 -4.68
N LEU A 69 -5.18 -7.71 -5.38
CA LEU A 69 -4.98 -7.80 -6.83
C LEU A 69 -3.53 -8.16 -7.09
N VAL A 70 -3.28 -9.24 -7.81
CA VAL A 70 -1.94 -9.67 -8.23
C VAL A 70 -1.93 -9.84 -9.73
N ARG A 71 -1.25 -8.96 -10.46
CA ARG A 71 -1.29 -8.89 -11.93
C ARG A 71 0.06 -8.44 -12.51
N ASP A 72 0.26 -8.61 -13.81
CA ASP A 72 1.55 -8.34 -14.47
C ASP A 72 2.01 -6.87 -14.34
N GLN A 73 1.07 -5.94 -14.40
CA GLN A 73 1.30 -4.51 -14.31
C GLN A 73 0.42 -3.89 -13.25
N GLY A 74 0.86 -2.78 -12.68
CA GLY A 74 0.06 -2.04 -11.74
C GLY A 74 0.74 -0.81 -11.16
N TYR A 75 -0.01 -0.10 -10.34
CA TYR A 75 0.47 1.04 -9.57
C TYR A 75 -0.21 1.10 -8.20
N ALA A 76 0.44 1.76 -7.26
CA ALA A 76 -0.11 2.14 -5.98
C ALA A 76 0.36 3.55 -5.62
N ALA A 77 -0.53 4.38 -5.09
CA ALA A 77 -0.22 5.73 -4.64
C ALA A 77 -0.91 5.99 -3.29
N SER A 78 -0.22 6.72 -2.42
CA SER A 78 -0.70 7.10 -1.09
C SER A 78 -0.32 8.54 -0.80
N ALA A 79 -1.25 9.27 -0.19
CA ALA A 79 -0.98 10.56 0.42
C ALA A 79 -1.42 10.49 1.90
N GLU A 80 -0.50 10.82 2.81
CA GLU A 80 -0.71 10.79 4.25
C GLU A 80 -0.24 12.10 4.87
N VAL A 81 -1.05 12.71 5.73
CA VAL A 81 -0.66 13.88 6.50
C VAL A 81 -0.50 13.48 7.95
N ARG A 82 0.70 13.62 8.51
CA ARG A 82 1.02 13.32 9.91
C ARG A 82 0.97 14.60 10.72
N VAL A 83 0.06 14.69 11.68
CA VAL A 83 -0.16 15.84 12.55
C VAL A 83 0.18 15.45 13.99
N PRO A 84 1.23 16.03 14.59
CA PRO A 84 1.51 15.85 16.01
C PRO A 84 0.37 16.41 16.87
N VAL A 85 -0.22 15.57 17.71
CA VAL A 85 -1.27 15.95 18.66
C VAL A 85 -0.80 15.94 20.11
N VAL A 86 0.25 15.16 20.42
CA VAL A 86 0.92 15.18 21.72
C VAL A 86 2.42 15.24 21.48
N ARG A 87 3.12 16.03 22.28
CA ARG A 87 4.58 16.18 22.25
C ARG A 87 5.17 15.90 23.63
N ASN A 88 6.41 15.44 23.67
CA ASN A 88 7.17 15.35 24.92
C ASN A 88 7.76 16.72 25.31
N ALA A 89 8.46 16.76 26.45
CA ALA A 89 9.13 17.97 26.95
C ALA A 89 10.18 18.53 25.96
N ASP A 90 10.81 17.67 25.16
CA ASP A 90 11.80 18.05 24.14
C ASP A 90 11.16 18.53 22.82
N GLY A 91 9.83 18.58 22.75
CA GLY A 91 9.08 18.98 21.56
C GLY A 91 8.95 17.91 20.48
N ALA A 92 9.47 16.70 20.69
CA ALA A 92 9.29 15.56 19.79
C ALA A 92 7.83 15.09 19.79
N ALA A 93 7.34 14.67 18.63
CA ALA A 93 5.97 14.15 18.51
C ALA A 93 5.88 12.78 19.18
N VAL A 94 5.01 12.66 20.18
CA VAL A 94 4.73 11.40 20.89
C VAL A 94 3.51 10.71 20.30
N LEU A 95 2.49 11.49 19.91
CA LEU A 95 1.29 10.98 19.29
C LEU A 95 0.98 11.79 18.05
N GLN A 96 0.70 11.11 16.94
CA GLN A 96 0.33 11.74 15.68
C GLN A 96 -0.97 11.16 15.14
N LEU A 97 -1.82 12.03 14.62
CA LEU A 97 -2.93 11.64 13.74
C LEU A 97 -2.44 11.63 12.30
N ALA A 98 -2.85 10.61 11.55
CA ALA A 98 -2.40 10.38 10.19
C ALA A 98 -3.57 10.13 9.23
N PRO A 99 -4.40 11.14 8.88
CA PRO A 99 -5.37 11.00 7.80
C PRO A 99 -4.66 10.68 6.48
N PHE A 100 -5.27 9.80 5.69
CA PHE A 100 -4.69 9.35 4.44
C PHE A 100 -5.73 9.01 3.37
N ILE A 101 -5.26 8.98 2.13
CA ILE A 101 -5.94 8.42 0.97
C ILE A 101 -5.00 7.50 0.22
N ASP A 102 -5.51 6.35 -0.21
CA ASP A 102 -4.78 5.38 -1.03
C ASP A 102 -5.57 5.02 -2.29
N ILE A 103 -4.83 4.75 -3.35
CA ILE A 103 -5.36 4.29 -4.63
C ILE A 103 -4.36 3.32 -5.25
N GLY A 104 -4.86 2.26 -5.86
CA GLY A 104 -4.01 1.37 -6.64
C GLY A 104 -4.80 0.65 -7.72
N GLY A 105 -4.10 0.17 -8.73
CA GLY A 105 -4.70 -0.62 -9.79
C GLY A 105 -3.73 -1.63 -10.37
N ALA A 106 -4.26 -2.72 -10.89
CA ALA A 106 -3.45 -3.80 -11.45
C ALA A 106 -4.18 -4.47 -12.62
N TRP A 107 -3.44 -4.83 -13.68
CA TRP A 107 -3.98 -5.47 -14.87
C TRP A 107 -3.00 -6.44 -15.52
N TYR A 108 -3.53 -7.42 -16.26
CA TYR A 108 -2.74 -8.40 -16.98
C TYR A 108 -2.21 -7.83 -18.31
N LYS A 109 -1.06 -8.33 -18.75
CA LYS A 109 -0.52 -8.10 -20.08
C LYS A 109 -1.02 -9.21 -21.00
N GLY A 110 -1.47 -8.86 -22.21
CA GLY A 110 -1.79 -9.86 -23.25
C GLY A 110 -3.07 -10.67 -23.02
N ARG A 111 -3.90 -10.33 -22.03
CA ARG A 111 -5.23 -10.92 -21.81
C ARG A 111 -6.19 -9.92 -21.14
N ALA A 112 -7.49 -10.24 -21.16
CA ALA A 112 -8.50 -9.49 -20.42
C ALA A 112 -8.22 -9.52 -18.91
N THR A 113 -8.59 -8.46 -18.21
CA THR A 113 -8.43 -8.33 -16.76
C THR A 113 -9.78 -8.29 -16.08
N ASP A 114 -10.01 -9.24 -15.18
CA ASP A 114 -11.25 -9.33 -14.40
C ASP A 114 -11.40 -8.12 -13.46
N THR A 115 -12.65 -7.75 -13.19
CA THR A 115 -12.97 -6.73 -12.19
C THR A 115 -12.83 -7.28 -10.77
N PRO A 116 -12.45 -6.45 -9.78
CA PRO A 116 -12.06 -5.04 -9.90
C PRO A 116 -10.60 -4.88 -10.32
N GLN A 117 -10.32 -3.87 -11.15
CA GLN A 117 -8.94 -3.52 -11.55
C GLN A 117 -8.34 -2.40 -10.70
N ARG A 118 -9.16 -1.76 -9.84
CA ARG A 118 -8.78 -0.59 -9.05
C ARG A 118 -9.33 -0.72 -7.64
N LEU A 119 -8.47 -0.41 -6.67
CA LEU A 119 -8.78 -0.29 -5.27
C LEU A 119 -8.61 1.16 -4.84
N SER A 120 -9.46 1.62 -3.93
CA SER A 120 -9.33 2.95 -3.33
C SER A 120 -9.87 2.98 -1.92
N SER A 121 -9.21 3.76 -1.07
CA SER A 121 -9.55 3.90 0.34
C SER A 121 -9.16 5.26 0.88
N ALA A 122 -9.79 5.63 1.98
CA ALA A 122 -9.37 6.74 2.82
C ALA A 122 -9.55 6.35 4.27
N GLY A 123 -8.77 6.95 5.14
CA GLY A 123 -8.78 6.54 6.52
C GLY A 123 -8.02 7.47 7.45
N LEU A 124 -7.88 6.98 8.67
CA LEU A 124 -7.18 7.68 9.74
C LEU A 124 -6.22 6.70 10.41
N GLY A 125 -4.99 7.16 10.60
CA GLY A 125 -3.98 6.51 11.40
C GLY A 125 -3.75 7.19 12.74
N LEU A 126 -3.31 6.40 13.70
CA LEU A 126 -2.74 6.84 14.96
C LEU A 126 -1.32 6.28 15.05
N ARG A 127 -0.34 7.16 15.23
CA ARG A 127 1.07 6.79 15.39
C ARG A 127 1.53 7.19 16.77
N TRP A 128 2.13 6.28 17.51
CA TRP A 128 2.50 6.47 18.90
C TRP A 128 3.95 6.06 19.14
N ASP A 129 4.73 7.05 19.59
CA ASP A 129 6.16 7.00 19.83
C ASP A 129 6.44 7.49 21.28
N PRO A 130 6.03 6.73 22.31
CA PRO A 130 6.12 7.18 23.71
C PRO A 130 7.55 7.29 24.23
N ARG A 131 8.46 6.47 23.68
CA ARG A 131 9.86 6.43 24.06
C ARG A 131 10.71 5.97 22.88
N PRO A 132 12.01 6.33 22.85
CA PRO A 132 12.94 5.74 21.89
C PRO A 132 12.87 4.21 21.91
N GLY A 133 12.82 3.59 20.73
CA GLY A 133 12.76 2.13 20.58
C GLY A 133 11.35 1.52 20.64
N LEU A 134 10.30 2.25 21.02
CA LEU A 134 8.92 1.76 20.96
C LEU A 134 8.10 2.56 19.94
N HIS A 135 7.57 1.85 18.95
CA HIS A 135 6.74 2.43 17.90
C HIS A 135 5.46 1.61 17.71
N ALA A 136 4.32 2.29 17.73
CA ALA A 136 3.02 1.68 17.48
C ALA A 136 2.24 2.46 16.43
N GLU A 137 1.60 1.74 15.52
CA GLU A 137 0.72 2.32 14.50
C GLU A 137 -0.60 1.57 14.44
N LEU A 138 -1.69 2.31 14.43
CA LEU A 138 -3.04 1.79 14.23
C LEU A 138 -3.69 2.56 13.09
N TYR A 139 -4.08 1.88 12.03
CA TYR A 139 -4.78 2.47 10.90
C TYR A 139 -6.17 1.87 10.76
N TRP A 140 -7.14 2.73 10.50
CA TRP A 140 -8.47 2.35 10.05
C TRP A 140 -8.73 2.94 8.68
N ALA A 141 -9.26 2.14 7.76
CA ALA A 141 -9.54 2.54 6.40
C ALA A 141 -10.97 2.18 5.99
N ARG A 142 -11.62 3.09 5.28
CA ARG A 142 -12.87 2.85 4.56
C ARG A 142 -12.59 2.63 3.08
N THR A 143 -13.14 1.57 2.51
CA THR A 143 -12.96 1.20 1.10
C THR A 143 -14.10 1.73 0.21
N PHE A 144 -13.75 2.23 -0.98
CA PHE A 144 -14.70 2.85 -1.91
C PHE A 144 -14.86 2.07 -3.22
N SER A 145 -13.76 1.73 -3.90
CA SER A 145 -13.76 0.89 -5.11
C SER A 145 -13.12 -0.46 -4.83
N GLY A 146 -13.74 -1.56 -5.28
CA GLY A 146 -13.24 -2.93 -5.04
C GLY A 146 -14.15 -3.82 -4.16
N ARG A 147 -15.44 -3.49 -4.05
CA ARG A 147 -16.42 -4.21 -3.22
C ARG A 147 -16.87 -5.57 -3.76
N ASP A 148 -16.60 -5.86 -5.03
CA ASP A 148 -17.00 -7.13 -5.68
C ASP A 148 -15.99 -8.25 -5.45
N VAL A 149 -14.97 -8.05 -4.60
CA VAL A 149 -14.04 -9.12 -4.25
C VAL A 149 -14.66 -10.01 -3.19
N VAL A 150 -15.03 -11.23 -3.59
CA VAL A 150 -15.53 -12.27 -2.69
C VAL A 150 -14.42 -12.66 -1.73
N ASN A 151 -14.49 -12.19 -0.48
CA ASN A 151 -13.58 -12.60 0.58
C ASN A 151 -14.12 -13.88 1.26
N PRO A 152 -13.38 -15.00 1.23
CA PRO A 152 -13.86 -16.29 1.74
C PRO A 152 -13.92 -16.38 3.28
N SER A 153 -13.47 -15.37 4.02
CA SER A 153 -13.49 -15.33 5.49
C SER A 153 -13.80 -13.93 6.00
N ARG A 154 -14.28 -13.78 7.24
CA ARG A 154 -14.52 -12.47 7.90
C ARG A 154 -13.43 -12.23 8.94
N SER A 155 -12.36 -11.50 8.58
CA SER A 155 -11.31 -11.10 9.52
C SER A 155 -11.41 -9.61 9.89
N LEU A 156 -10.70 -9.18 10.94
CA LEU A 156 -10.62 -7.76 11.31
C LEU A 156 -10.00 -6.88 10.20
N GLN A 157 -9.19 -7.48 9.32
CA GLN A 157 -8.62 -6.82 8.15
C GLN A 157 -9.70 -6.47 7.11
N ASP A 158 -10.77 -7.27 6.99
CA ASP A 158 -11.93 -6.94 6.14
C ASP A 158 -12.74 -5.75 6.69
N ARG A 159 -12.58 -5.46 7.98
CA ARG A 159 -13.15 -4.26 8.62
C ARG A 159 -12.23 -3.04 8.51
N GLY A 160 -11.09 -3.18 7.83
CA GLY A 160 -10.19 -2.11 7.46
C GLY A 160 -9.12 -1.73 8.50
N TRP A 161 -8.95 -2.55 9.55
CA TRP A 161 -7.97 -2.29 10.62
C TRP A 161 -6.60 -2.88 10.31
N HIS A 162 -5.56 -2.10 10.55
CA HIS A 162 -4.16 -2.50 10.48
C HIS A 162 -3.44 -2.06 11.75
N LEU A 163 -2.74 -2.98 12.40
CA LEU A 163 -1.95 -2.73 13.61
C LEU A 163 -0.50 -3.14 13.34
N ALA A 164 0.44 -2.26 13.66
CA ALA A 164 1.86 -2.55 13.65
C ALA A 164 2.48 -2.14 14.99
N LEU A 165 3.33 -3.00 15.53
CA LEU A 165 4.09 -2.76 16.76
C LEU A 165 5.54 -3.12 16.48
N ARG A 166 6.44 -2.20 16.79
CA ARG A 166 7.89 -2.43 16.74
C ARG A 166 8.49 -2.01 18.08
N ALA A 167 9.30 -2.91 18.64
CA ALA A 167 10.05 -2.66 19.86
C ALA A 167 11.49 -3.12 19.63
N ASP A 168 12.42 -2.18 19.72
CA ASP A 168 13.85 -2.43 19.69
C ASP A 168 14.37 -2.27 21.14
N PHE A 169 14.89 -3.35 21.73
CA PHE A 169 15.40 -3.41 23.10
C PHE A 169 16.92 -3.54 23.12
#